data_AF-A0A5B8HZX3-F1
#
_entry.id   AF-A0A5B8HZX3-F1
#
_cell.length_a   1.000
_cell.length_b   1.000
_cell.length_c   1.000
_cell.angle_alpha   90.00
_cell.angle_beta   90.00
_cell.angle_gamma   90.00
#
_symmetry.space_group_name_H-M   'P 1'
#
loop_
_entity.id
_entity.type
_entity.pdbx_description
1 polymer ?
#
loop_
_entity_poly.entity_id
_entity_poly.type
_entity_poly.pdbx_seq_one_letter_code
_entity_poly.pdbx_strand_id
1 'polypeptide(L)'
;MDCNSLGDCADDRIVRIYEYLDGALTLSDLKEVKSHLDGCPECTEEYDLECIIRSVVRRSCQEQAPQALKASIIARISQIRVESGH
;
A
#
# COMPACT_ATOMS: atom_id res chain seq x y z
N MET A 1 10.08 1.25 23.40
CA MET A 1 9.36 0.36 22.48
C MET A 1 10.31 0.14 21.34
N ASP A 2 10.88 -1.05 21.21
CA ASP A 2 11.92 -1.30 20.23
C ASP A 2 11.30 -1.49 18.85
N CYS A 3 11.73 -0.70 17.87
CA CYS A 3 11.24 -0.76 16.49
C CYS A 3 11.68 -2.03 15.74
N ASN A 4 12.36 -2.95 16.42
CA ASN A 4 12.91 -4.18 15.85
C ASN A 4 11.85 -5.10 15.23
N SER A 5 10.58 -4.97 15.64
CA SER A 5 9.47 -5.72 15.03
C SER A 5 9.17 -5.31 13.58
N LEU A 6 9.61 -4.14 13.13
CA LEU A 6 9.53 -3.70 11.74
C LEU A 6 10.85 -3.84 10.98
N GLY A 7 11.92 -4.26 11.65
CA GLY A 7 13.25 -4.39 11.05
C GLY A 7 14.37 -4.00 12.03
N ASP A 8 15.49 -4.70 11.93
CA ASP A 8 16.63 -4.56 12.87
C ASP A 8 17.46 -3.29 12.63
N CYS A 9 17.25 -2.62 11.49
CA CYS A 9 17.89 -1.37 11.12
C CYS A 9 16.90 -0.41 10.44
N ALA A 10 17.25 0.87 10.34
CA ALA A 10 16.42 1.89 9.70
C ALA A 10 16.07 1.56 8.23
N ASP A 11 17.01 0.95 7.50
CA ASP A 11 16.81 0.50 6.12
C ASP A 11 15.75 -0.63 6.01
N ASP A 12 15.81 -1.62 6.89
CA ASP A 12 14.86 -2.74 6.89
C ASP A 12 13.43 -2.25 7.24
N ARG A 13 13.34 -1.29 8.17
CA ARG A 13 12.06 -0.64 8.54
C ARG A 13 11.42 0.10 7.37
N ILE A 14 12.19 0.88 6.60
CA ILE A 14 11.62 1.62 5.46
C ILE A 14 11.18 0.65 4.34
N VAL A 15 11.91 -0.46 4.15
CA VAL A 15 11.50 -1.52 3.22
C VAL A 15 10.14 -2.10 3.61
N ARG A 16 9.94 -2.45 4.90
CA ARG A 16 8.64 -2.95 5.37
C ARG A 16 7.51 -1.94 5.18
N ILE A 17 7.78 -0.64 5.37
CA ILE A 17 6.80 0.43 5.11
C ILE A 17 6.44 0.49 3.62
N TYR A 18 7.42 0.35 2.72
CA TYR A 18 7.14 0.28 1.28
C TYR A 18 6.30 -0.94 0.92
N GLU A 19 6.66 -2.13 1.40
CA GLU A 19 5.89 -3.35 1.15
C GLU A 19 4.45 -3.22 1.64
N TYR A 20 4.24 -2.57 2.80
CA TYR A 20 2.92 -2.25 3.31
C TYR A 20 2.16 -1.27 2.40
N LEU A 21 2.80 -0.18 1.96
CA LEU A 21 2.21 0.85 1.08
C LEU A 21 1.90 0.36 -0.34
N ASP A 22 2.62 -0.65 -0.81
CA ASP A 22 2.41 -1.28 -2.12
C ASP A 22 1.47 -2.50 -2.05
N GLY A 23 1.07 -2.91 -0.84
CA GLY A 23 0.21 -4.08 -0.65
C GLY A 23 0.90 -5.40 -0.98
N ALA A 24 2.23 -5.44 -0.89
CA ALA A 24 3.08 -6.59 -1.21
C ALA A 24 3.25 -7.56 -0.03
N LEU A 25 2.62 -7.28 1.12
CA LEU A 25 2.69 -8.10 2.31
C LEU A 25 1.66 -9.23 2.35
N THR A 26 1.99 -10.31 3.05
CA THR A 26 1.00 -11.35 3.37
C THR A 26 -0.04 -10.84 4.36
N LEU A 27 -1.16 -11.55 4.52
CA LEU A 27 -2.19 -11.18 5.51
C LEU A 27 -1.67 -11.19 6.96
N SER A 28 -0.64 -12.00 7.27
CA SER A 28 -0.01 -12.00 8.59
C SER A 28 0.83 -10.73 8.75
N ASP A 29 1.76 -10.51 7.82
CA ASP A 29 2.67 -9.36 7.86
C ASP A 29 1.92 -8.03 7.85
N LEU A 30 0.82 -7.92 7.11
CA LEU A 30 -0.01 -6.71 7.08
C LEU A 30 -0.56 -6.40 8.48
N LYS A 31 -1.02 -7.41 9.23
CA LYS A 31 -1.52 -7.21 10.60
C LYS A 31 -0.40 -6.83 11.55
N GLU A 32 0.77 -7.44 11.41
CA GLU A 32 1.94 -7.17 12.25
C GLU A 32 2.43 -5.74 12.05
N VAL A 33 2.66 -5.33 10.79
CA VAL A 33 3.07 -3.96 10.46
C VAL A 33 2.02 -2.95 10.91
N LYS A 34 0.73 -3.23 10.66
CA LYS A 34 -0.35 -2.34 11.11
C LYS A 34 -0.37 -2.18 12.64
N SER A 35 -0.32 -3.29 13.37
CA SER A 35 -0.34 -3.26 14.83
C SER A 35 0.84 -2.49 15.40
N HIS A 36 1.99 -2.52 14.74
CA HIS A 36 3.14 -1.73 15.14
C HIS A 36 2.95 -0.24 14.83
N LEU A 37 2.47 0.10 13.63
CA LEU A 37 2.19 1.50 13.26
C LEU A 37 1.14 2.15 14.18
N ASP A 38 0.18 1.38 14.71
CA ASP A 38 -0.78 1.87 15.70
C ASP A 38 -0.15 2.16 17.09
N GLY A 39 1.01 1.55 17.39
CA GLY A 39 1.66 1.62 18.71
C GLY A 39 3.01 2.34 18.74
N CYS A 40 3.56 2.73 17.59
CA CYS A 40 4.91 3.26 17.46
C CYS A 40 4.94 4.59 16.69
N PRO A 41 5.00 5.75 17.40
CA PRO A 41 4.92 7.06 16.76
C PRO A 41 6.05 7.32 15.76
N GLU A 42 7.27 6.85 16.04
CA GLU A 42 8.42 7.01 15.15
C GLU A 42 8.17 6.36 13.79
N CYS A 43 7.66 5.12 13.77
CA CYS A 43 7.34 4.43 12.52
C CYS A 43 6.11 5.04 11.82
N THR A 44 5.15 5.57 12.58
CA THR A 44 4.01 6.31 12.00
C THR A 44 4.49 7.58 11.30
N GLU A 45 5.41 8.34 11.90
CA GLU A 45 5.97 9.56 11.30
C GLU A 45 6.68 9.26 9.97
N GLU A 46 7.44 8.17 9.89
CA GLU A 46 8.06 7.75 8.63
C GLU A 46 7.04 7.27 7.59
N TYR A 47 6.01 6.53 8.00
CA TYR A 47 4.90 6.15 7.13
C TYR A 47 4.17 7.37 6.54
N ASP A 48 3.90 8.38 7.36
CA ASP A 48 3.22 9.60 6.95
C ASP A 48 4.08 10.41 5.96
N LEU A 49 5.38 10.54 6.24
CA LEU A 49 6.33 11.15 5.31
C LEU A 49 6.27 10.47 3.94
N GLU A 50 6.26 9.14 3.93
CA GLU A 50 6.29 8.38 2.70
C GLU A 50 4.96 8.45 1.92
N CYS A 51 3.84 8.57 2.63
CA CYS A 51 2.55 8.91 2.03
C CYS A 51 2.57 10.27 1.33
N ILE A 52 3.22 11.28 1.93
CA ILE A 52 3.36 12.62 1.34
C ILE A 52 4.20 12.55 0.07
N ILE A 53 5.35 11.85 0.12
CA ILE A 53 6.24 11.68 -1.04
C ILE A 53 5.49 11.00 -2.19
N ARG A 54 4.81 9.88 -1.93
CA ARG A 54 4.00 9.18 -2.94
C ARG A 54 2.90 10.06 -3.52
N SER A 55 2.27 10.91 -2.70
CA SER A 55 1.26 11.88 -3.15
C SER A 55 1.85 12.93 -4.11
N VAL A 56 3.04 13.45 -3.81
CA VAL A 56 3.76 14.39 -4.67
C VAL A 56 4.17 13.74 -5.99
N VAL A 57 4.73 12.52 -5.94
CA VAL A 57 5.13 11.77 -7.13
C VAL A 57 3.92 11.51 -8.05
N ARG A 58 2.80 11.03 -7.49
CA ARG A 58 1.56 10.79 -8.26
C ARG A 58 1.02 12.07 -8.92
N ARG A 59 1.15 13.23 -8.27
CA ARG A 59 0.74 14.51 -8.83
C ARG A 59 1.59 14.89 -10.04
N SER A 60 2.89 14.64 -9.97
CA SER A 60 3.86 15.00 -11.01
C SER A 60 3.89 14.03 -12.19
N CYS A 61 3.56 12.75 -11.97
CA CYS A 61 3.51 11.71 -13.00
C CYS A 61 2.09 11.18 -13.20
N GLN A 62 1.20 12.00 -13.78
CA GLN A 62 -0.14 11.56 -14.18
C GLN A 62 -0.11 10.88 -15.55
N GLU A 63 0.34 9.63 -15.59
CA GLU A 63 0.21 8.79 -16.77
C GLU A 63 -1.21 8.24 -16.85
N GLN A 64 -1.97 8.66 -17.86
CA GLN A 64 -3.33 8.16 -18.05
C GLN A 64 -3.30 6.76 -18.66
N ALA A 65 -3.93 5.80 -17.97
CA ALA A 65 -4.14 4.47 -18.51
C ALA A 65 -4.90 4.54 -19.86
N PRO A 66 -4.51 3.76 -20.88
CA PRO A 66 -5.20 3.74 -22.17
C PRO A 66 -6.69 3.47 -21.99
N GLN A 67 -7.55 4.25 -22.67
CA GLN A 67 -9.01 4.14 -22.52
C GLN A 67 -9.53 2.73 -22.82
N ALA A 68 -8.91 2.03 -23.77
CA ALA A 68 -9.25 0.64 -24.10
C ALA A 68 -9.06 -0.32 -22.91
N LEU A 69 -7.98 -0.16 -22.15
CA LEU A 69 -7.71 -0.98 -20.96
C LEU A 69 -8.76 -0.71 -19.88
N LYS A 70 -9.08 0.57 -19.63
CA LYS A 70 -10.12 0.96 -18.67
C LYS A 70 -11.48 0.38 -19.05
N ALA A 71 -11.87 0.47 -20.32
CA ALA A 71 -13.12 -0.09 -20.82
C ALA A 71 -13.18 -1.63 -20.64
N SER A 72 -12.08 -2.33 -20.97
CA SER A 72 -11.97 -3.78 -20.80
C SER A 72 -12.12 -4.22 -19.34
N ILE A 73 -11.44 -3.53 -18.41
CA ILE A 73 -11.54 -3.81 -16.98
C ILE A 73 -12.97 -3.59 -16.47
N ILE A 74 -13.62 -2.48 -16.82
CA ILE A 74 -15.00 -2.18 -16.39
C ILE A 74 -15.99 -3.23 -16.94
N ALA A 75 -15.83 -3.64 -18.20
CA ALA A 75 -16.68 -4.67 -18.80
C ALA A 75 -16.52 -6.00 -18.06
N ARG A 76 -15.28 -6.40 -17.74
CA ARG A 76 -15.00 -7.65 -17.02
C ARG A 76 -15.55 -7.63 -15.59
N ILE A 77 -15.40 -6.52 -14.87
CA ILE A 77 -15.98 -6.38 -13.52
C ILE A 77 -17.50 -6.47 -13.56
N SER A 78 -18.14 -5.82 -14.55
CA SER A 78 -19.60 -5.86 -14.71
C SER A 78 -20.11 -7.28 -14.97
N GLN A 79 -19.39 -8.05 -15.80
CA GLN A 79 -19.70 -9.45 -16.07
C GLN A 79 -19.68 -10.29 -14.78
N ILE A 80 -18.58 -10.21 -14.02
CA ILE A 80 -18.41 -10.98 -12.76
C ILE A 80 -19.50 -10.64 -11.74
N ARG A 81 -19.91 -9.37 -11.65
CA ARG A 81 -20.99 -8.93 -10.75
C ARG A 81 -22.35 -9.50 -11.12
N VAL A 82 -22.63 -9.68 -12.42
CA VAL A 82 -23.87 -10.31 -12.89
C VAL A 82 -23.85 -11.82 -12.60
N GLU A 83 -22.69 -12.46 -12.77
CA GLU A 83 -22.50 -13.90 -12.51
C GLU A 83 -22.56 -14.27 -11.02
N SER A 84 -22.12 -13.36 -10.14
CA SER A 84 -22.13 -13.58 -8.67
C SER A 84 -23.48 -13.25 -8.02
N GLY A 85 -24.45 -12.74 -8.78
CA GLY A 85 -25.79 -12.36 -8.33
C GLY A 85 -26.88 -13.40 -8.62
N HIS A 86 -26.50 -14.63 -8.99
CA HIS A 86 -27.36 -15.81 -9.17
C HIS A 86 -26.91 -16.91 -8.20
#